data_AF-A0A9E4GPY1-F1
#
_entry.id   AF-A0A9E4GPY1-F1
#
_cell.length_a   1.000
_cell.length_b   1.000
_cell.length_c   1.000
_cell.angle_alpha   90.00
_cell.angle_beta   90.00
_cell.angle_gamma   90.00
#
_symmetry.space_group_name_H-M   'P 1'
#
loop_
_entity.id
_entity.type
_entity.pdbx_description
1 polymer ?
#
loop_
_entity_poly.entity_id
_entity_poly.type
_entity_poly.pdbx_seq_one_letter_code
_entity_poly.pdbx_strand_id
1 'polypeptide(L)'
;MEPRWLEIARRIQGIAQTGLHYHPGAFDRERYEKLREIAADMLAAGSGADLALLRDLLEQQRGHATPKVDVRGVVFRDERVLLVRELLDEGRWTLPGGWAEINESPGAATAREVLEESGWRVRTTRLLALYDRRRHAHPPNVFHIYKVFFQCELLDGEPLAVRGSGAAWEETVDATFFAKDELPADLSTRRVTREQLLRFFEMLRKPELPADFD
;
A
#
# COMPACT_ATOMS: atom_id res chain seq x y z
N MET A 1 4.14 4.49 -17.05
CA MET A 1 3.37 3.34 -17.59
C MET A 1 4.06 2.06 -17.15
N GLU A 2 3.29 1.07 -16.70
CA GLU A 2 3.86 -0.17 -16.18
C GLU A 2 4.46 -1.03 -17.32
N PRO A 3 5.67 -1.61 -17.14
CA PRO A 3 6.28 -2.42 -18.18
C PRO A 3 5.47 -3.69 -18.49
N ARG A 4 5.35 -4.04 -19.77
CA ARG A 4 4.62 -5.23 -20.21
C ARG A 4 5.17 -6.54 -19.63
N TRP A 5 6.50 -6.64 -19.45
CA TRP A 5 7.13 -7.81 -18.85
C TRP A 5 6.64 -8.05 -17.41
N LEU A 6 6.38 -6.98 -16.65
CA LEU A 6 5.93 -7.05 -15.26
C LEU A 6 4.48 -7.54 -15.17
N GLU A 7 3.63 -7.06 -16.07
CA GLU A 7 2.26 -7.57 -16.19
C GLU A 7 2.23 -9.07 -16.50
N ILE A 8 3.02 -9.51 -17.49
CA ILE A 8 3.08 -10.92 -17.88
C ILE A 8 3.63 -11.76 -16.73
N ALA A 9 4.73 -11.33 -16.09
CA ALA A 9 5.34 -12.07 -14.98
C ALA A 9 4.34 -12.27 -13.82
N ARG A 10 3.60 -11.22 -13.42
CA ARG A 10 2.56 -11.34 -12.39
C ARG A 10 1.43 -12.27 -12.79
N ARG A 11 1.01 -12.27 -14.06
CA ARG A 11 -0.03 -13.20 -14.57
C ARG A 11 0.43 -14.65 -14.51
N ILE A 12 1.67 -14.93 -14.96
CA ILE A 12 2.27 -16.26 -14.88
C ILE A 12 2.37 -16.71 -13.42
N GLN A 13 2.90 -15.85 -12.54
CA GLN A 13 3.01 -16.13 -11.11
C GLN A 13 1.64 -16.41 -10.47
N GLY A 14 0.61 -15.61 -10.80
CA GLY A 14 -0.74 -15.82 -10.26
C GLY A 14 -1.33 -17.18 -10.65
N ILE A 15 -1.10 -17.61 -11.90
CA ILE A 15 -1.51 -18.95 -12.37
C ILE A 15 -0.72 -20.04 -11.64
N ALA A 16 0.61 -19.89 -11.54
CA ALA A 16 1.48 -20.86 -10.89
C ALA A 16 1.12 -21.05 -9.41
N GLN A 17 1.00 -19.95 -8.66
CA GLN A 17 0.66 -19.94 -7.24
C GLN A 17 -0.72 -20.58 -6.99
N THR A 18 -1.75 -20.16 -7.73
CA THR A 18 -3.10 -20.72 -7.59
C THR A 18 -3.16 -22.19 -8.00
N GLY A 19 -2.44 -22.57 -9.06
CA GLY A 19 -2.31 -23.97 -9.49
C GLY A 19 -1.68 -24.85 -8.41
N LEU A 20 -0.60 -24.39 -7.77
CA LEU A 20 0.07 -25.10 -6.68
C LEU A 20 -0.79 -25.22 -5.41
N HIS A 21 -1.64 -24.23 -5.15
CA HIS A 21 -2.51 -24.23 -3.98
C HIS A 21 -3.55 -25.35 -4.00
N TYR A 22 -4.17 -25.63 -5.15
CA TYR A 22 -5.25 -26.63 -5.26
C TYR A 22 -4.76 -28.07 -5.37
N HIS A 23 -3.59 -28.36 -4.80
CA HIS A 23 -3.01 -29.70 -4.66
C HIS A 23 -3.04 -30.52 -5.96
N PRO A 24 -2.38 -30.03 -7.02
CA PRO A 24 -2.36 -30.70 -8.30
C PRO A 24 -1.60 -32.03 -8.20
N GLY A 25 -1.86 -32.95 -9.14
CA GLY A 25 -1.07 -34.17 -9.29
C GLY A 25 0.41 -33.85 -9.55
N ALA A 26 1.30 -34.83 -9.37
CA ALA A 26 2.76 -34.62 -9.42
C ALA A 26 3.24 -33.94 -10.72
N PHE A 27 2.70 -34.32 -11.89
CA PHE A 27 3.06 -33.72 -13.17
C PHE A 27 2.62 -32.26 -13.30
N ASP A 28 1.43 -31.92 -12.79
CA ASP A 28 0.92 -30.56 -12.84
C ASP A 28 1.64 -29.66 -11.82
N ARG A 29 1.99 -30.19 -10.65
CA ARG A 29 2.85 -29.51 -9.68
C ARG A 29 4.17 -29.06 -10.32
N GLU A 30 4.86 -29.98 -11.00
CA GLU A 30 6.12 -29.68 -11.68
C GLU A 30 5.94 -28.58 -12.76
N ARG A 31 4.82 -28.60 -13.50
CA ARG A 31 4.50 -27.56 -14.50
C ARG A 31 4.31 -26.20 -13.84
N TYR A 32 3.59 -26.12 -12.72
CA TYR A 32 3.38 -24.85 -12.03
C TYR A 32 4.66 -24.33 -11.35
N GLU A 33 5.51 -25.21 -10.82
CA GLU A 33 6.84 -24.83 -10.34
C GLU A 33 7.68 -24.22 -11.47
N LYS A 34 7.69 -24.84 -12.67
CA LYS A 34 8.34 -24.27 -13.86
C LYS A 34 7.77 -22.92 -14.28
N LEU A 35 6.46 -22.72 -14.18
CA LEU A 35 5.84 -21.41 -14.48
C LEU A 35 6.29 -20.35 -13.47
N ARG A 36 6.39 -20.68 -12.18
CA ARG A 36 6.92 -19.77 -11.15
C ARG A 36 8.37 -19.38 -11.43
N GLU A 37 9.21 -20.34 -11.85
CA GLU A 37 10.59 -20.09 -12.26
C GLU A 37 10.68 -19.10 -13.43
N ILE A 38 9.86 -19.32 -14.47
CA ILE A 38 9.79 -18.40 -15.62
C ILE A 38 9.37 -17.00 -15.17
N ALA A 39 8.41 -16.88 -14.25
CA ALA A 39 8.01 -15.58 -13.72
C ALA A 39 9.16 -14.88 -12.97
N ALA A 40 9.93 -15.61 -12.14
CA ALA A 40 11.09 -15.08 -11.44
C ALA A 40 12.18 -14.60 -12.43
N ASP A 41 12.49 -15.39 -13.45
CA ASP A 41 13.45 -15.02 -14.51
C ASP A 41 13.02 -13.76 -15.26
N MET A 42 11.73 -13.65 -15.59
CA MET A 42 11.18 -12.46 -16.24
C MET A 42 11.28 -11.21 -15.36
N LEU A 43 11.01 -11.34 -14.05
CA LEU A 43 11.16 -10.25 -13.10
C LEU A 43 12.63 -9.83 -12.97
N ALA A 44 13.55 -10.78 -12.88
CA ALA A 44 14.99 -10.52 -12.76
C ALA A 44 15.51 -9.80 -14.01
N ALA A 45 15.21 -10.33 -15.20
CA ALA A 45 15.62 -9.74 -16.48
C ALA A 45 15.03 -8.33 -16.69
N GLY A 46 13.77 -8.11 -16.27
CA GLY A 46 13.08 -6.85 -16.45
C GLY A 46 13.46 -5.75 -15.46
N SER A 47 13.84 -6.12 -14.23
CA SER A 47 14.15 -5.18 -13.14
C SER A 47 15.65 -5.02 -12.84
N GLY A 48 16.47 -5.99 -13.25
CA GLY A 48 17.88 -6.08 -12.83
C GLY A 48 18.08 -6.58 -11.40
N ALA A 49 17.01 -7.01 -10.71
CA ALA A 49 17.09 -7.57 -9.36
C ALA A 49 17.68 -8.99 -9.35
N ASP A 50 18.20 -9.40 -8.20
CA ASP A 50 18.76 -10.73 -8.01
C ASP A 50 17.69 -11.82 -8.17
N LEU A 51 18.01 -12.84 -8.96
CA LEU A 51 17.08 -13.93 -9.27
C LEU A 51 16.77 -14.79 -8.05
N ALA A 52 17.75 -15.05 -7.17
CA ALA A 52 17.51 -15.88 -5.99
C ALA A 52 16.56 -15.16 -5.02
N LEU A 53 16.74 -13.85 -4.82
CA LEU A 53 15.82 -13.03 -4.05
C LEU A 53 14.39 -13.06 -4.61
N LEU A 54 14.25 -12.98 -5.94
CA LEU A 54 12.93 -13.03 -6.58
C LEU A 54 12.29 -14.41 -6.49
N ARG A 55 13.06 -15.49 -6.63
CA ARG A 55 12.58 -16.85 -6.37
C ARG A 55 12.03 -16.96 -4.96
N ASP A 56 12.83 -16.64 -3.96
CA ASP A 56 12.44 -16.72 -2.55
C ASP A 56 11.15 -15.91 -2.28
N LEU A 57 11.06 -14.70 -2.84
CA LEU A 57 9.87 -13.85 -2.73
C LEU A 57 8.60 -14.54 -3.28
N LEU A 58 8.70 -15.15 -4.46
CA LEU A 58 7.57 -15.82 -5.12
C LEU A 58 7.20 -17.15 -4.45
N GLU A 59 8.18 -17.87 -3.88
CA GLU A 59 7.96 -19.13 -3.16
C GLU A 59 7.23 -18.94 -1.83
N GLN A 60 7.46 -17.81 -1.17
CA GLN A 60 6.79 -17.46 0.07
C GLN A 60 5.30 -17.15 -0.11
N GLN A 61 4.85 -16.84 -1.34
CA GLN A 61 3.44 -16.61 -1.61
C GLN A 61 2.69 -17.94 -1.75
N ARG A 62 1.86 -18.27 -0.75
CA ARG A 62 1.04 -19.49 -0.71
C ARG A 62 -0.45 -19.15 -0.77
N GLY A 63 -1.26 -20.15 -1.10
CA GLY A 63 -2.71 -19.97 -1.22
C GLY A 63 -3.12 -19.42 -2.59
N HIS A 64 -4.42 -19.21 -2.79
CA HIS A 64 -4.95 -18.57 -4.00
C HIS A 64 -4.36 -17.16 -4.16
N ALA A 65 -3.84 -16.86 -5.35
CA ALA A 65 -3.25 -15.55 -5.61
C ALA A 65 -4.33 -14.46 -5.64
N THR A 66 -4.14 -13.40 -4.85
CA THR A 66 -5.02 -12.23 -4.82
C THR A 66 -4.18 -10.94 -4.80
N PRO A 67 -4.74 -9.78 -5.19
CA PRO A 67 -4.10 -8.50 -4.94
C PRO A 67 -3.85 -8.30 -3.44
N LYS A 68 -2.72 -7.71 -3.09
CA LYS A 68 -2.47 -7.27 -1.70
C LYS A 68 -3.32 -6.05 -1.38
N VAL A 69 -3.59 -5.84 -0.09
CA VAL A 69 -4.38 -4.69 0.38
C VAL A 69 -3.49 -3.76 1.20
N ASP A 70 -3.37 -2.53 0.74
CA ASP A 70 -2.72 -1.42 1.44
C ASP A 70 -3.80 -0.44 1.90
N VAL A 71 -3.79 -0.07 3.19
CA VAL A 71 -4.73 0.88 3.78
C VAL A 71 -4.02 2.20 4.08
N ARG A 72 -4.73 3.32 3.90
CA ARG A 72 -4.21 4.67 4.13
C ARG A 72 -5.22 5.51 4.90
N GLY A 73 -4.76 6.15 5.97
CA GLY A 73 -5.55 7.09 6.76
C GLY A 73 -5.46 8.50 6.21
N VAL A 74 -6.59 9.08 5.86
CA VAL A 74 -6.73 10.48 5.45
C VAL A 74 -7.35 11.25 6.61
N VAL A 75 -6.49 11.96 7.36
CA VAL A 75 -6.88 12.71 8.55
C VAL A 75 -6.79 14.18 8.26
N PHE A 76 -7.87 14.93 8.51
CA PHE A 76 -7.88 16.38 8.37
C PHE A 76 -8.03 17.08 9.72
N ARG A 77 -7.30 18.19 9.89
CA ARG A 77 -7.47 19.16 10.97
C ARG A 77 -7.31 20.56 10.38
N ASP A 78 -8.29 21.44 10.60
CA ASP A 78 -8.26 22.82 10.11
C ASP A 78 -7.97 22.94 8.59
N GLU A 79 -8.64 22.14 7.76
CA GLU A 79 -8.40 22.00 6.30
C GLU A 79 -6.94 21.64 5.93
N ARG A 80 -6.20 20.97 6.81
CA ARG A 80 -4.84 20.47 6.56
C ARG A 80 -4.83 18.95 6.72
N VAL A 81 -4.12 18.24 5.84
CA VAL A 81 -4.02 16.78 5.85
C VAL A 81 -2.79 16.32 6.64
N LEU A 82 -2.96 15.32 7.49
CA LEU A 82 -1.86 14.68 8.19
C LEU A 82 -1.00 13.88 7.20
N LEU A 83 0.30 14.16 7.19
CA LEU A 83 1.30 13.34 6.52
C LEU A 83 2.36 12.91 7.53
N VAL A 84 3.00 11.78 7.24
CA VAL A 84 4.12 11.21 7.99
C VAL A 84 5.34 11.09 7.08
N ARG A 85 6.53 11.09 7.67
CA ARG A 85 7.82 11.04 6.97
C ARG A 85 8.52 9.71 7.21
N GLU A 86 8.62 8.89 6.17
CA GLU A 86 9.08 7.49 6.27
C GLU A 86 10.55 7.34 5.83
N LEU A 87 11.41 6.89 6.74
CA LEU A 87 12.84 6.70 6.55
C LEU A 87 13.15 5.65 5.47
N LEU A 88 12.39 4.55 5.44
CA LEU A 88 12.56 3.49 4.45
C LEU A 88 12.25 3.94 3.01
N ASP A 89 11.58 5.08 2.85
CA ASP A 89 11.32 5.70 1.56
C ASP A 89 12.12 6.99 1.35
N GLU A 90 13.38 7.00 1.79
CA GLU A 90 14.30 8.14 1.66
C GLU A 90 13.80 9.39 2.41
N GLY A 91 13.00 9.21 3.46
CA GLY A 91 12.43 10.32 4.22
C GLY A 91 11.41 11.13 3.42
N ARG A 92 10.68 10.52 2.49
CA ARG A 92 9.58 11.18 1.76
C ARG A 92 8.30 11.25 2.58
N TRP A 93 7.44 12.21 2.24
CA TRP A 93 6.14 12.39 2.91
C TRP A 93 5.04 11.51 2.30
N THR A 94 4.20 10.92 3.14
CA THR A 94 3.07 10.08 2.73
C THR A 94 1.89 10.22 3.68
N LEU A 95 0.72 9.72 3.26
CA LEU A 95 -0.37 9.44 4.20
C LEU A 95 0.04 8.28 5.12
N PRO A 96 -0.31 8.34 6.41
CA PRO A 96 -0.07 7.22 7.30
C PRO A 96 -0.80 5.97 6.82
N GLY A 97 -0.16 4.81 6.93
CA GLY A 97 -0.71 3.54 6.47
C GLY A 97 0.30 2.52 5.98
N GLY A 98 -0.19 1.31 5.81
CA GLY A 98 0.63 0.16 5.44
C GLY A 98 -0.20 -1.00 4.94
N TRP A 99 0.37 -2.20 5.05
CA TRP A 99 -0.33 -3.43 4.72
C TRP A 99 -1.43 -3.72 5.73
N ALA A 100 -2.60 -4.15 5.26
CA ALA A 100 -3.61 -4.67 6.17
C ALA A 100 -3.12 -5.98 6.82
N GLU A 101 -3.14 -6.06 8.15
CA GLU A 101 -2.74 -7.27 8.86
C GLU A 101 -3.87 -8.31 8.92
N ILE A 102 -3.46 -9.57 9.10
CA ILE A 102 -4.40 -10.69 9.23
C ILE A 102 -5.20 -10.52 10.53
N ASN A 103 -6.50 -10.79 10.47
CA ASN A 103 -7.47 -10.64 11.57
C ASN A 103 -7.80 -9.19 11.95
N GLU A 104 -7.38 -8.20 11.16
CA GLU A 104 -7.84 -6.82 11.31
C GLU A 104 -8.96 -6.48 10.34
N SER A 105 -9.94 -5.71 10.81
CA SER A 105 -10.84 -5.02 9.87
C SER A 105 -10.09 -3.87 9.19
N PRO A 106 -10.44 -3.47 7.96
CA PRO A 106 -9.77 -2.36 7.27
C PRO A 106 -9.75 -1.05 8.07
N GLY A 107 -10.85 -0.77 8.79
CA GLY A 107 -10.95 0.42 9.65
C GLY A 107 -10.04 0.35 10.88
N ALA A 108 -9.85 -0.84 11.47
CA ALA A 108 -8.95 -1.06 12.59
C ALA A 108 -7.49 -0.96 12.15
N ALA A 109 -7.12 -1.61 11.03
CA ALA A 109 -5.78 -1.50 10.45
C ALA A 109 -5.43 -0.03 10.18
N THR A 110 -6.34 0.73 9.56
CA THR A 110 -6.10 2.16 9.30
C THR A 110 -5.89 2.96 10.59
N ALA A 111 -6.71 2.73 11.61
CA ALA A 111 -6.59 3.45 12.88
C ALA A 111 -5.29 3.09 13.64
N ARG A 112 -4.85 1.83 13.56
CA ARG A 112 -3.56 1.37 14.10
C ARG A 112 -2.40 2.08 13.41
N GLU A 113 -2.35 2.06 12.08
CA GLU A 113 -1.26 2.69 11.32
C GLU A 113 -1.16 4.20 11.61
N VAL A 114 -2.29 4.90 11.66
CA VAL A 114 -2.30 6.33 12.03
C VAL A 114 -1.72 6.54 13.44
N LEU A 115 -2.07 5.68 14.39
CA LEU A 115 -1.55 5.76 15.75
C LEU A 115 -0.05 5.48 15.81
N GLU A 116 0.42 4.42 15.14
CA GLU A 116 1.81 3.98 15.15
C GLU A 116 2.73 4.99 14.47
N GLU A 117 2.33 5.57 13.34
CA GLU A 117 3.20 6.46 12.57
C GLU A 117 3.10 7.93 12.99
N SER A 118 2.00 8.36 13.61
CA SER A 118 1.79 9.78 13.94
C SER A 118 1.50 10.09 15.41
N GLY A 119 1.22 9.07 16.23
CA GLY A 119 0.77 9.24 17.62
C GLY A 119 -0.69 9.66 17.76
N TRP A 120 -1.39 9.98 16.66
CA TRP A 120 -2.80 10.39 16.70
C TRP A 120 -3.75 9.20 16.82
N ARG A 121 -4.68 9.30 17.77
CA ARG A 121 -5.81 8.36 17.84
C ARG A 121 -6.92 8.84 16.94
N VAL A 122 -7.44 7.94 16.11
CA VAL A 122 -8.49 8.25 15.15
C VAL A 122 -9.59 7.21 15.13
N ARG A 123 -10.74 7.61 14.61
CA ARG A 123 -11.83 6.72 14.21
C ARG A 123 -11.99 6.79 12.69
N THR A 124 -11.90 5.65 12.02
CA THR A 124 -12.17 5.51 10.59
C THR A 124 -13.66 5.69 10.33
N THR A 125 -14.05 6.67 9.51
CA THR A 125 -15.46 7.07 9.35
C THR A 125 -16.03 6.89 7.94
N ARG A 126 -15.19 6.96 6.90
CA ARG A 126 -15.68 6.90 5.51
C ARG A 126 -14.63 6.32 4.57
N LEU A 127 -15.05 5.45 3.66
CA LEU A 127 -14.23 5.04 2.52
C LEU A 127 -14.20 6.19 1.50
N LEU A 128 -13.00 6.67 1.17
CA LEU A 128 -12.79 7.71 0.16
C LEU A 128 -12.48 7.11 -1.21
N ALA A 129 -11.63 6.08 -1.25
CA ALA A 129 -11.29 5.43 -2.49
C ALA A 129 -10.83 3.98 -2.34
N LEU A 130 -11.06 3.18 -3.37
CA LEU A 130 -10.48 1.86 -3.60
C LEU A 130 -9.88 1.82 -5.00
N TYR A 131 -8.56 1.88 -5.09
CA TYR A 131 -7.86 2.01 -6.37
C TYR A 131 -6.99 0.78 -6.69
N ASP A 132 -6.98 0.33 -7.95
CA ASP A 132 -5.89 -0.49 -8.48
C ASP A 132 -4.65 0.41 -8.63
N ARG A 133 -3.62 0.16 -7.81
CA ARG A 133 -2.38 0.93 -7.80
C ARG A 133 -1.77 1.11 -9.20
N ARG A 134 -1.95 0.16 -10.12
CA ARG A 134 -1.37 0.21 -11.47
C ARG A 134 -2.03 1.25 -12.38
N ARG A 135 -3.24 1.67 -12.07
CA ARG A 135 -4.04 2.62 -12.87
C ARG A 135 -3.76 4.08 -12.51
N HIS A 136 -2.92 4.31 -11.51
CA HIS A 136 -2.51 5.63 -11.03
C HIS A 136 -1.02 5.84 -11.27
N ALA A 137 -0.55 7.08 -11.13
CA ALA A 137 0.85 7.49 -11.39
C ALA A 137 1.87 6.99 -10.33
N HIS A 138 1.71 5.76 -9.84
CA HIS A 138 2.66 5.08 -8.97
C HIS A 138 3.76 4.39 -9.81
N PRO A 139 5.00 4.27 -9.29
CA PRO A 139 6.05 3.49 -9.96
C PRO A 139 5.71 1.99 -9.96
N PRO A 140 6.29 1.18 -10.87
CA PRO A 140 6.02 -0.27 -10.95
C PRO A 140 6.25 -1.02 -9.63
N ASN A 141 5.50 -2.09 -9.39
CA ASN A 141 5.65 -2.95 -8.21
C ASN A 141 5.41 -4.42 -8.57
N VAL A 142 6.20 -5.31 -7.97
CA VAL A 142 6.11 -6.76 -8.16
C VAL A 142 4.74 -7.33 -7.77
N PHE A 143 4.06 -6.70 -6.82
CA PHE A 143 2.72 -7.08 -6.40
C PHE A 143 1.65 -6.26 -7.14
N HIS A 144 0.52 -6.91 -7.40
CA HIS A 144 -0.74 -6.22 -7.68
C HIS A 144 -1.36 -5.80 -6.33
N ILE A 145 -1.71 -4.53 -6.19
CA ILE A 145 -2.09 -3.94 -4.91
C ILE A 145 -3.36 -3.11 -5.10
N TYR A 146 -4.36 -3.38 -4.25
CA TYR A 146 -5.47 -2.47 -4.02
C TYR A 146 -5.12 -1.51 -2.90
N LYS A 147 -5.26 -0.22 -3.17
CA LYS A 147 -5.03 0.85 -2.20
C LYS A 147 -6.36 1.39 -1.72
N VAL A 148 -6.60 1.29 -0.42
CA VAL A 148 -7.84 1.70 0.23
C VAL A 148 -7.57 2.94 1.06
N PHE A 149 -8.26 4.02 0.76
CA PHE A 149 -8.10 5.29 1.45
C PHE A 149 -9.34 5.56 2.29
N PHE A 150 -9.15 5.72 3.60
CA PHE A 150 -10.22 6.01 4.53
C PHE A 150 -10.07 7.41 5.12
N GLN A 151 -11.18 8.15 5.17
CA GLN A 151 -11.26 9.33 6.02
C GLN A 151 -11.31 8.88 7.48
N CYS A 152 -10.52 9.53 8.31
CA CYS A 152 -10.52 9.31 9.75
C CYS A 152 -10.73 10.63 10.49
N GLU A 153 -11.48 10.57 11.58
CA GLU A 153 -11.69 11.68 12.51
C GLU A 153 -10.74 11.54 13.68
N LEU A 154 -10.08 12.64 14.06
CA LEU A 154 -9.29 12.71 15.28
C LEU A 154 -10.19 12.47 16.50
N LEU A 155 -9.73 11.65 17.43
CA LEU A 155 -10.33 11.52 18.74
C LEU A 155 -9.71 12.55 19.68
N ASP A 156 -10.46 13.01 20.69
CA ASP A 156 -10.00 14.02 21.63
C ASP A 156 -8.64 13.67 22.27
N GLY A 157 -7.75 14.66 22.34
CA GLY A 157 -6.42 14.55 22.93
C GLY A 157 -5.33 15.17 22.07
N GLU A 158 -4.10 15.08 22.56
CA GLU A 158 -2.88 15.43 21.85
C GLU A 158 -2.23 14.16 21.28
N PRO A 159 -1.34 14.26 20.26
CA PRO A 159 -0.67 13.07 19.75
C PRO A 159 0.14 12.46 20.89
N LEU A 160 0.04 11.14 21.04
CA LEU A 160 0.90 10.43 21.96
C LEU A 160 2.34 10.64 21.51
N ALA A 161 3.24 10.86 22.48
CA ALA A 161 4.66 10.90 22.15
C ALA A 161 5.00 9.62 21.39
N VAL A 162 5.56 9.77 20.19
CA VAL A 162 6.07 8.68 19.37
C VAL A 162 7.28 8.10 20.15
N ARG A 163 6.99 7.24 21.13
CA ARG A 163 7.95 6.61 22.04
C ARG A 163 7.47 5.19 22.32
N GLY A 164 7.95 4.25 21.50
CA GLY A 164 7.74 2.82 21.66
C GLY A 164 8.86 2.04 20.98
N SER A 165 9.18 0.86 21.51
CA SER A 165 10.10 -0.11 20.88
C SER A 165 9.32 -1.00 19.92
N GLY A 166 9.73 -1.04 18.64
CA GLY A 166 9.12 -1.84 17.56
C GLY A 166 9.46 -1.27 16.18
N ALA A 167 9.36 -2.07 15.11
CA ALA A 167 9.85 -1.72 13.78
C ALA A 167 9.20 -0.45 13.19
N ALA A 168 7.88 -0.26 13.32
CA ALA A 168 7.18 0.93 12.80
C ALA A 168 7.68 2.27 13.42
N TRP A 169 8.20 2.23 14.65
CA TRP A 169 8.74 3.40 15.33
C TRP A 169 10.15 3.78 14.84
N GLU A 170 10.88 2.82 14.28
CA GLU A 170 12.19 3.05 13.64
C GLU A 170 12.03 3.60 12.20
N GLU A 171 10.80 3.61 11.67
CA GLU A 171 10.51 3.92 10.27
C GLU A 171 9.97 5.35 10.06
N THR A 172 9.36 5.99 11.07
CA THR A 172 8.78 7.34 10.93
C THR A 172 9.49 8.37 11.80
N VAL A 173 9.92 9.49 11.21
CA VAL A 173 10.69 10.55 11.90
C VAL A 173 9.94 11.84 12.15
N ASP A 174 8.83 12.07 11.44
CA ASP A 174 8.06 13.29 11.56
C ASP A 174 6.60 13.07 11.15
N ALA A 175 5.69 13.82 11.74
CA ALA A 175 4.25 13.78 11.46
C ALA A 175 3.66 15.18 11.64
N THR A 176 3.08 15.73 10.57
CA THR A 176 2.51 17.08 10.62
C THR A 176 1.39 17.29 9.59
N PHE A 177 0.68 18.41 9.71
CA PHE A 177 -0.47 18.74 8.90
C PHE A 177 -0.12 19.77 7.82
N PHE A 178 -0.44 19.44 6.56
CA PHE A 178 -0.16 20.29 5.40
C PHE A 178 -1.44 20.85 4.79
N ALA A 179 -1.47 22.15 4.49
CA ALA A 179 -2.52 22.73 3.68
C ALA A 179 -2.41 22.26 2.22
N LYS A 180 -3.51 22.39 1.46
CA LYS A 180 -3.59 21.97 0.05
C LYS A 180 -2.49 22.59 -0.83
N ASP A 181 -2.19 23.85 -0.61
CA ASP A 181 -1.20 24.66 -1.31
C ASP A 181 0.22 24.51 -0.74
N GLU A 182 0.36 23.92 0.44
CA GLU A 182 1.64 23.68 1.13
C GLU A 182 2.08 22.21 1.05
N LEU A 183 1.38 21.38 0.27
CA LEU A 183 1.74 19.97 0.09
C LEU A 183 3.19 19.80 -0.36
N PRO A 184 3.99 18.95 0.32
CA PRO A 184 5.44 18.84 0.10
C PRO A 184 5.78 18.35 -1.31
N ALA A 185 6.90 18.81 -1.87
CA ALA A 185 7.33 18.42 -3.21
C ALA A 185 7.83 16.97 -3.27
N ASP A 186 8.38 16.48 -2.16
CA ASP A 186 8.99 15.15 -1.96
C ASP A 186 7.98 14.11 -1.44
N LEU A 187 6.80 14.02 -2.07
CA LEU A 187 5.83 12.97 -1.77
C LEU A 187 6.36 11.59 -2.17
N SER A 188 6.07 10.59 -1.34
CA SER A 188 6.24 9.18 -1.67
C SER A 188 5.23 8.75 -2.73
N THR A 189 5.57 8.93 -4.00
CA THR A 189 4.71 8.52 -5.12
C THR A 189 4.49 7.00 -5.17
N ARG A 190 5.20 6.21 -4.36
CA ARG A 190 4.94 4.78 -4.16
C ARG A 190 3.64 4.53 -3.38
N ARG A 191 3.27 5.45 -2.48
CA ARG A 191 2.23 5.30 -1.45
C ARG A 191 1.04 6.23 -1.66
N VAL A 192 1.28 7.44 -2.15
CA VAL A 192 0.21 8.39 -2.47
C VAL A 192 0.66 9.32 -3.60
N THR A 193 -0.23 9.64 -4.53
CA THR A 193 0.04 10.65 -5.56
C THR A 193 -0.50 12.01 -5.12
N ARG A 194 0.08 13.09 -5.65
CA ARG A 194 -0.44 14.44 -5.43
C ARG A 194 -1.89 14.58 -5.92
N GLU A 195 -2.23 13.96 -7.04
CA GLU A 195 -3.59 13.95 -7.58
C GLU A 195 -4.60 13.32 -6.61
N GLN A 196 -4.24 12.19 -5.99
CA GLN A 196 -5.06 11.54 -4.96
C GLN A 196 -5.28 12.47 -3.75
N LEU A 197 -4.22 13.13 -3.25
CA LEU A 197 -4.37 14.09 -2.15
C LEU A 197 -5.30 15.25 -2.52
N LEU A 198 -5.13 15.84 -3.71
CA LEU A 198 -5.98 16.93 -4.19
C LEU A 198 -7.45 16.50 -4.30
N ARG A 199 -7.70 15.26 -4.72
CA ARG A 199 -9.03 14.66 -4.75
C ARG A 199 -9.62 14.50 -3.34
N PHE A 200 -8.84 14.09 -2.36
CA PHE A 200 -9.33 13.99 -0.98
C PHE A 200 -9.63 15.36 -0.34
N PHE A 201 -8.85 16.41 -0.67
CA PHE A 201 -9.23 17.78 -0.32
C PHE A 201 -10.55 18.23 -0.95
N GLU A 202 -10.87 17.77 -2.16
CA GLU A 202 -12.18 18.03 -2.77
C GLU A 202 -13.29 17.29 -2.02
N MET A 203 -13.09 16.00 -1.71
CA MET A 203 -14.05 15.18 -0.97
C MET A 203 -14.31 15.66 0.46
N LEU A 204 -13.32 16.33 1.09
CA LEU A 204 -13.50 17.01 2.37
C LEU A 204 -14.54 18.14 2.25
N ARG A 205 -14.47 18.93 1.17
CA ARG A 205 -15.37 20.08 0.92
C ARG A 205 -16.73 19.66 0.34
N LYS A 206 -16.81 18.46 -0.22
CA LYS A 206 -18.00 17.87 -0.84
C LYS A 206 -18.26 16.47 -0.26
N PRO A 207 -18.73 16.39 1.01
CA PRO A 207 -18.89 15.11 1.70
C PRO A 207 -19.93 14.18 1.06
N GLU A 208 -20.78 14.69 0.18
CA GLU A 208 -21.75 13.93 -0.61
C GLU A 208 -21.16 13.12 -1.76
N LEU A 209 -19.91 13.41 -2.17
CA LEU A 209 -19.27 12.65 -3.24
C LEU A 209 -19.16 11.15 -2.86
N PRO A 210 -19.41 10.22 -3.80
CA PRO A 210 -19.22 8.80 -3.52
C PRO A 210 -17.73 8.47 -3.34
N ALA A 211 -17.44 7.28 -2.82
CA ALA A 211 -16.08 6.74 -2.87
C ALA A 211 -15.66 6.52 -4.33
N ASP A 212 -14.42 6.87 -4.66
CA ASP A 212 -13.87 6.64 -5.99
C ASP A 212 -13.36 5.19 -6.12
N PHE A 213 -13.56 4.57 -7.27
CA PHE A 213 -13.00 3.26 -7.63
C PHE A 213 -12.81 3.16 -9.14
N ASP A 214 -11.89 2.31 -9.59
CA ASP A 214 -11.50 2.16 -11.00
C ASP A 214 -11.81 0.80 -11.62
#